data_AF-A0A0W0YCJ5-F1
#
_entry.id   AF-A0A0W0YCJ5-F1
#
_cell.length_a   1.000
_cell.length_b   1.000
_cell.length_c   1.000
_cell.angle_alpha   90.00
_cell.angle_beta   90.00
_cell.angle_gamma   90.00
#
_symmetry.space_group_name_H-M   'P 1'
#
loop_
_entity.id
_entity.type
_entity.pdbx_description
1 polymer ?
#
loop_
_entity_poly.entity_id
_entity_poly.type
_entity_poly.pdbx_seq_one_letter_code
_entity_poly.pdbx_strand_id
1 'polypeptide(L)'
;MSSYISLMQLIHSFEAYLGNPETQNTPVNFKQSLTYDEQELLAWPQIKFIQQWNFMEYLIPCELGGKLGALDSTYALIKSISRRDLTTAIAVGLSFLGALPLWLAGNIKQQQKIVALFRRGEIVAFALTEEEHGSDIMANEVVAKAYEDGWQLSGNKWCVNFATLGHAASILCRTHDKGGPLGFSVFFLDKSDVESGFTPTPKLPTLGVRGLDISGFSLNKVFLPQEALVGKERHGLELTYKILQVSRALCASFSVGGADTALRLTLSFSLTRHLYNKNAYDIPVVKQRLGEQFTQLLIADCMGLVIARAGSVMPQKLSFWSAIIKFLIPKMTEDIVDECGLVLGARAYLRTTEWAMFQKIRRDIKVVGLFDGSSQVNLSLIASSLLPQARMRGSCPKNQLMLLEQIFDLKKGCPAFNITDLGLFMHEEDSILAGLSVLQSEQIAPLIIAIQHEIDRLDQQMMLMQEQKQLEPRSLAAFRLAEQYCWVFAASCCLHFWHFNQEMLCKESLDLDWIQLAIQLILNKLHTNSKIDTRLQESMAKKLEIFYQQNKLFSVLPAQIPD
;
A
#
# COMPACT_ATOMS: atom_id res chain seq x y z
N MET A 1 12.13 -15.95 -10.30
CA MET A 1 12.40 -14.50 -10.46
C MET A 1 11.31 -13.92 -11.32
N SER A 2 10.72 -12.78 -10.93
CA SER A 2 9.71 -12.06 -11.71
C SER A 2 10.39 -11.16 -12.74
N SER A 3 10.07 -11.29 -14.02
CA SER A 3 10.46 -10.36 -15.10
C SER A 3 9.26 -9.52 -15.56
N TYR A 4 9.49 -8.41 -16.26
CA TYR A 4 8.41 -7.62 -16.88
C TYR A 4 7.43 -8.50 -17.68
N ILE A 5 7.94 -9.42 -18.51
CA ILE A 5 7.10 -10.29 -19.35
C ILE A 5 6.21 -11.19 -18.48
N SER A 6 6.78 -11.85 -17.46
CA SER A 6 6.00 -12.72 -16.58
C SER A 6 5.00 -11.93 -15.74
N LEU A 7 5.34 -10.72 -15.33
CA LEU A 7 4.46 -9.84 -14.55
C LEU A 7 3.27 -9.39 -15.41
N MET A 8 3.51 -8.95 -16.65
CA MET A 8 2.43 -8.58 -17.58
C MET A 8 1.54 -9.76 -17.93
N GLN A 9 2.11 -10.95 -18.16
CA GLN A 9 1.31 -12.17 -18.38
C GLN A 9 0.44 -12.52 -17.18
N LEU A 10 0.96 -12.36 -15.96
CA LEU A 10 0.22 -12.57 -14.73
C LEU A 10 -0.95 -11.59 -14.61
N ILE A 11 -0.69 -10.30 -14.83
CA ILE A 11 -1.72 -9.25 -14.79
C ILE A 11 -2.80 -9.51 -15.84
N HIS A 12 -2.43 -9.77 -17.09
CA HIS A 12 -3.40 -10.04 -18.16
C HIS A 12 -4.25 -11.27 -17.88
N SER A 13 -3.65 -12.36 -17.39
CA SER A 13 -4.37 -13.58 -17.01
C SER A 13 -5.39 -13.30 -15.91
N PHE A 14 -5.00 -12.51 -14.91
CA PHE A 14 -5.89 -12.20 -13.79
C PHE A 14 -6.97 -11.17 -14.16
N GLU A 15 -6.62 -10.11 -14.88
CA GLU A 15 -7.58 -9.12 -15.41
C GLU A 15 -8.63 -9.80 -16.30
N ALA A 16 -8.21 -10.70 -17.21
CA ALA A 16 -9.12 -11.47 -18.05
C ALA A 16 -10.08 -12.35 -17.23
N TYR A 17 -9.59 -12.98 -16.15
CA TYR A 17 -10.43 -13.76 -15.24
C TYR A 17 -11.42 -12.89 -14.47
N LEU A 18 -10.97 -11.75 -13.96
CA LEU A 18 -11.81 -10.84 -13.19
C LEU A 18 -12.85 -10.13 -14.06
N GLY A 19 -12.59 -9.95 -15.36
CA GLY A 19 -13.50 -9.34 -16.33
C GLY A 19 -13.70 -7.83 -16.14
N ASN A 20 -14.40 -7.18 -17.06
CA ASN A 20 -14.69 -5.75 -16.99
C ASN A 20 -15.69 -5.43 -15.86
N PRO A 21 -15.33 -4.60 -14.85
CA PRO A 21 -16.21 -4.29 -13.71
C PRO A 21 -17.47 -3.49 -14.05
N GLU A 22 -17.50 -2.80 -15.20
CA GLU A 22 -18.68 -2.06 -15.65
C GLU A 22 -19.74 -3.03 -16.23
N THR A 23 -19.30 -4.20 -16.69
CA THR A 23 -20.17 -5.26 -17.19
C THR A 23 -20.61 -6.20 -16.06
N GLN A 24 -21.76 -6.85 -16.20
CA GLN A 24 -22.28 -7.80 -15.20
C GLN A 24 -21.80 -9.24 -15.43
N ASN A 25 -20.67 -9.42 -16.13
CA ASN A 25 -20.23 -10.73 -16.62
C ASN A 25 -19.53 -11.58 -15.55
N THR A 26 -19.01 -10.96 -14.49
CA THR A 26 -18.34 -11.65 -13.37
C THR A 26 -18.89 -11.18 -12.02
N PRO A 27 -18.69 -11.93 -10.91
CA PRO A 27 -19.15 -11.51 -9.58
C PRO A 27 -18.54 -10.19 -9.08
N VAL A 28 -17.35 -9.82 -9.55
CA VAL A 28 -16.57 -8.64 -9.13
C VAL A 28 -16.89 -7.40 -9.98
N ASN A 29 -18.17 -7.13 -10.21
CA ASN A 29 -18.64 -5.95 -10.94
C ASN A 29 -19.16 -4.84 -10.00
N PHE A 30 -19.21 -3.61 -10.50
CA PHE A 30 -19.60 -2.43 -9.70
C PHE A 30 -21.01 -2.53 -9.12
N LYS A 31 -21.98 -3.08 -9.87
CA LYS A 31 -23.35 -3.22 -9.39
C LYS A 31 -23.45 -4.14 -8.17
N GLN A 32 -22.74 -5.27 -8.20
CA GLN A 32 -22.66 -6.17 -7.05
C GLN A 32 -21.94 -5.51 -5.88
N SER A 33 -20.79 -4.86 -6.13
CA SER A 33 -20.02 -4.16 -5.09
C SER A 33 -20.84 -3.06 -4.39
N LEU A 34 -21.65 -2.31 -5.14
CA LEU A 34 -22.58 -1.32 -4.58
C LEU A 34 -23.70 -1.96 -3.77
N THR A 35 -24.24 -3.10 -4.22
CA THR A 35 -25.29 -3.83 -3.49
C THR A 35 -24.80 -4.29 -2.12
N TYR A 36 -23.60 -4.88 -2.05
CA TYR A 36 -22.99 -5.28 -0.79
C TYR A 36 -22.65 -4.10 0.13
N ASP A 37 -22.23 -2.95 -0.43
CA ASP A 37 -21.99 -1.73 0.36
C ASP A 37 -23.26 -1.15 0.98
N GLU A 38 -24.38 -1.14 0.25
CA GLU A 38 -25.66 -0.66 0.79
C GLU A 38 -26.20 -1.57 1.89
N GLN A 39 -25.99 -2.87 1.75
CA GLN A 39 -26.41 -3.88 2.73
C GLN A 39 -25.44 -4.01 3.91
N GLU A 40 -24.25 -3.40 3.83
CA GLU A 40 -23.15 -3.57 4.78
C GLU A 40 -22.73 -5.03 4.99
N LEU A 41 -22.82 -5.84 3.93
CA LEU A 41 -22.50 -7.26 3.95
C LEU A 41 -21.18 -7.55 3.25
N LEU A 42 -20.45 -8.54 3.76
CA LEU A 42 -19.23 -9.02 3.12
C LEU A 42 -19.58 -9.77 1.83
N ALA A 43 -18.92 -9.39 0.73
CA ALA A 43 -19.12 -9.97 -0.59
C ALA A 43 -18.45 -11.35 -0.74
N TRP A 44 -18.90 -12.36 -0.01
CA TRP A 44 -18.35 -13.73 -0.07
C TRP A 44 -18.28 -14.31 -1.49
N PRO A 45 -19.27 -14.11 -2.39
CA PRO A 45 -19.15 -14.58 -3.77
C PRO A 45 -17.96 -13.97 -4.52
N GLN A 46 -17.63 -12.71 -4.26
CA GLN A 46 -16.47 -12.02 -4.86
C GLN A 46 -15.16 -12.60 -4.32
N ILE A 47 -15.07 -12.80 -3.00
CA ILE A 47 -13.92 -13.43 -2.34
C ILE A 47 -13.68 -14.84 -2.89
N LYS A 48 -14.72 -15.68 -2.92
CA LYS A 48 -14.62 -17.07 -3.42
C LYS A 48 -14.22 -17.13 -4.89
N PHE A 49 -14.75 -16.22 -5.72
CA PHE A 49 -14.38 -16.12 -7.12
C PHE A 49 -12.88 -15.82 -7.28
N ILE A 50 -12.33 -14.85 -6.54
CA ILE A 50 -10.90 -14.56 -6.56
C ILE A 50 -10.07 -15.77 -6.08
N GLN A 51 -10.52 -16.46 -5.03
CA GLN A 51 -9.85 -17.67 -4.52
C GLN A 51 -9.82 -18.80 -5.55
N GLN A 52 -10.87 -18.98 -6.35
CA GLN A 52 -10.96 -20.01 -7.41
C GLN A 52 -9.95 -19.82 -8.53
N TRP A 53 -9.44 -18.61 -8.75
CA TRP A 53 -8.32 -18.37 -9.66
C TRP A 53 -6.97 -18.85 -9.10
N ASN A 54 -6.94 -19.30 -7.85
CA ASN A 54 -5.74 -19.61 -7.04
C ASN A 54 -5.00 -18.38 -6.54
N PHE A 55 -5.68 -17.26 -6.30
CA PHE A 55 -5.07 -16.06 -5.71
C PHE A 55 -4.32 -16.36 -4.41
N MET A 56 -4.87 -17.23 -3.55
CA MET A 56 -4.24 -17.59 -2.26
C MET A 56 -2.87 -18.24 -2.43
N GLU A 57 -2.59 -18.93 -3.54
CA GLU A 57 -1.26 -19.51 -3.79
C GLU A 57 -0.19 -18.41 -3.96
N TYR A 58 -0.55 -17.25 -4.50
CA TYR A 58 0.35 -16.09 -4.63
C TYR A 58 0.62 -15.37 -3.31
N LEU A 59 -0.02 -15.82 -2.24
CA LEU A 59 0.21 -15.35 -0.89
C LEU A 59 1.03 -16.35 -0.05
N ILE A 60 1.32 -17.54 -0.56
CA ILE A 60 2.09 -18.58 0.15
C ILE A 60 3.57 -18.53 -0.32
N PRO A 61 4.56 -18.47 0.61
CA PRO A 61 5.99 -18.50 0.27
C PRO A 61 6.39 -19.65 -0.66
N CYS A 62 7.32 -19.38 -1.57
CA CYS A 62 7.84 -20.38 -2.50
C CYS A 62 8.46 -21.59 -1.76
N GLU A 63 9.20 -21.38 -0.66
CA GLU A 63 9.77 -22.48 0.12
C GLU A 63 8.72 -23.38 0.81
N LEU A 64 7.48 -22.90 0.94
CA LEU A 64 6.35 -23.66 1.47
C LEU A 64 5.47 -24.27 0.35
N GLY A 65 5.95 -24.25 -0.89
CA GLY A 65 5.26 -24.80 -2.06
C GLY A 65 4.16 -23.91 -2.63
N GLY A 66 4.19 -22.60 -2.32
CA GLY A 66 3.31 -21.61 -2.91
C GLY A 66 3.91 -20.89 -4.12
N LYS A 67 3.32 -19.75 -4.48
CA LYS A 67 3.68 -18.91 -5.64
C LYS A 67 4.03 -17.47 -5.28
N LEU A 68 4.21 -17.14 -4.00
CA LEU A 68 4.65 -15.80 -3.58
C LEU A 68 6.05 -15.52 -4.14
N GLY A 69 6.08 -14.77 -5.24
CA GLY A 69 7.29 -14.35 -5.91
C GLY A 69 7.87 -13.09 -5.27
N ALA A 70 8.33 -12.17 -6.11
CA ALA A 70 8.62 -10.81 -5.66
C ALA A 70 7.32 -10.11 -5.25
N LEU A 71 7.40 -9.14 -4.32
CA LEU A 71 6.19 -8.43 -3.85
C LEU A 71 5.54 -7.58 -4.95
N ASP A 72 6.23 -7.31 -6.07
CA ASP A 72 5.67 -6.61 -7.23
C ASP A 72 4.49 -7.35 -7.87
N SER A 73 4.56 -8.68 -7.90
CA SER A 73 3.46 -9.54 -8.35
C SER A 73 2.24 -9.42 -7.42
N THR A 74 2.45 -9.46 -6.10
CA THR A 74 1.39 -9.28 -5.11
C THR A 74 0.78 -7.88 -5.18
N TYR A 75 1.61 -6.83 -5.32
CA TYR A 75 1.17 -5.45 -5.52
C TYR A 75 0.26 -5.33 -6.76
N ALA A 76 0.67 -5.92 -7.88
CA ALA A 76 -0.11 -5.86 -9.13
C ALA A 76 -1.45 -6.60 -9.02
N LEU A 77 -1.47 -7.81 -8.44
CA LEU A 77 -2.71 -8.58 -8.25
C LEU A 77 -3.68 -7.85 -7.32
N ILE A 78 -3.22 -7.31 -6.18
CA ILE A 78 -4.10 -6.58 -5.26
C ILE A 78 -4.63 -5.30 -5.92
N LYS A 79 -3.80 -4.59 -6.69
CA LYS A 79 -4.23 -3.41 -7.46
C LYS A 79 -5.36 -3.75 -8.44
N SER A 80 -5.26 -4.88 -9.15
CA SER A 80 -6.32 -5.37 -10.04
C SER A 80 -7.65 -5.62 -9.33
N ILE A 81 -7.64 -6.16 -8.11
CA ILE A 81 -8.87 -6.34 -7.32
C ILE A 81 -9.40 -5.00 -6.83
N SER A 82 -8.50 -4.12 -6.37
CA SER A 82 -8.84 -2.80 -5.82
C SER A 82 -9.52 -1.88 -6.84
N ARG A 83 -9.24 -2.06 -8.14
CA ARG A 83 -9.97 -1.39 -9.22
C ARG A 83 -11.46 -1.78 -9.30
N ARG A 84 -11.81 -2.96 -8.83
CA ARG A 84 -13.21 -3.44 -8.79
C ARG A 84 -13.87 -3.07 -7.49
N ASP A 85 -13.19 -3.34 -6.39
CA ASP A 85 -13.72 -3.11 -5.05
C ASP A 85 -12.62 -3.13 -3.98
N LEU A 86 -12.42 -2.00 -3.28
CA LEU A 86 -11.47 -1.90 -2.15
C LEU A 86 -11.87 -2.83 -0.99
N THR A 87 -13.17 -3.00 -0.73
CA THR A 87 -13.64 -3.84 0.38
C THR A 87 -13.21 -5.29 0.17
N THR A 88 -13.44 -5.82 -1.03
CA THR A 88 -13.00 -7.17 -1.43
C THR A 88 -11.49 -7.31 -1.50
N ALA A 89 -10.78 -6.31 -2.04
CA ALA A 89 -9.32 -6.33 -2.09
C ALA A 89 -8.70 -6.44 -0.69
N ILE A 90 -9.20 -5.62 0.25
CA ILE A 90 -8.79 -5.68 1.65
C ILE A 90 -9.19 -7.03 2.25
N ALA A 91 -10.41 -7.51 2.00
CA ALA A 91 -10.90 -8.78 2.52
C ALA A 91 -9.98 -9.97 2.19
N VAL A 92 -9.55 -10.10 0.92
CA VAL A 92 -8.65 -11.19 0.51
C VAL A 92 -7.20 -10.94 0.94
N GLY A 93 -6.76 -9.68 0.94
CA GLY A 93 -5.39 -9.30 1.31
C GLY A 93 -5.11 -9.47 2.81
N LEU A 94 -6.11 -9.27 3.68
CA LEU A 94 -5.92 -9.34 5.13
C LEU A 94 -5.49 -10.72 5.64
N SER A 95 -5.89 -11.79 4.96
CA SER A 95 -5.41 -13.13 5.33
C SER A 95 -3.88 -13.21 5.25
N PHE A 96 -3.26 -12.50 4.29
CA PHE A 96 -1.81 -12.37 4.17
C PHE A 96 -1.23 -11.77 5.46
N LEU A 97 -1.81 -10.68 5.97
CA LEU A 97 -1.36 -10.01 7.18
C LEU A 97 -1.40 -10.92 8.42
N GLY A 98 -2.47 -11.70 8.58
CA GLY A 98 -2.59 -12.69 9.66
C GLY A 98 -1.60 -13.86 9.56
N ALA A 99 -1.10 -14.16 8.36
CA ALA A 99 -0.16 -15.26 8.13
C ALA A 99 1.32 -14.85 8.18
N LEU A 100 1.64 -13.57 7.95
CA LEU A 100 3.00 -13.03 8.00
C LEU A 100 3.77 -13.41 9.29
N PRO A 101 3.19 -13.40 10.52
CA PRO A 101 3.91 -13.87 11.70
C PRO A 101 4.36 -15.34 11.60
N LEU A 102 3.53 -16.20 11.00
CA LEU A 102 3.80 -17.63 10.87
C LEU A 102 4.82 -17.91 9.76
N TRP A 103 4.83 -17.14 8.66
CA TRP A 103 5.89 -17.25 7.67
C TRP A 103 7.23 -16.78 8.21
N LEU A 104 7.25 -15.70 8.98
CA LEU A 104 8.48 -15.13 9.53
C LEU A 104 9.08 -15.97 10.65
N ALA A 105 8.25 -16.46 11.57
CA ALA A 105 8.74 -17.05 12.82
C ALA A 105 7.96 -18.29 13.28
N GLY A 106 7.03 -18.79 12.46
CA GLY A 106 6.29 -19.99 12.78
C GLY A 106 7.15 -21.23 12.73
N ASN A 107 6.88 -22.20 13.62
CA ASN A 107 7.46 -23.53 13.51
C ASN A 107 6.85 -24.30 12.32
N ILE A 108 7.45 -25.45 11.96
CA ILE A 108 7.03 -26.25 10.80
C ILE A 108 5.54 -26.63 10.86
N LYS A 109 5.00 -26.98 12.03
CA LYS A 109 3.58 -27.33 12.18
C LYS A 109 2.68 -26.12 11.93
N GLN A 110 3.04 -24.95 12.48
CA GLN A 110 2.32 -23.70 12.25
C GLN A 110 2.36 -23.30 10.77
N GLN A 111 3.52 -23.40 10.11
CA GLN A 111 3.69 -23.13 8.68
C GLN A 111 2.85 -24.06 7.80
N GLN A 112 2.81 -25.36 8.10
CA GLN A 112 1.95 -26.31 7.39
C GLN A 112 0.46 -26.04 7.63
N LYS A 113 0.09 -25.69 8.87
CA LYS A 113 -1.30 -25.34 9.22
C LYS A 113 -1.77 -24.11 8.45
N ILE A 114 -0.99 -23.03 8.41
CA ILE A 114 -1.38 -21.81 7.69
C ILE A 114 -1.47 -22.01 6.17
N VAL A 115 -0.57 -22.81 5.59
CA VAL A 115 -0.65 -23.22 4.17
C VAL A 115 -1.96 -23.97 3.90
N ALA A 116 -2.36 -24.88 4.78
CA ALA A 116 -3.61 -25.62 4.64
C ALA A 116 -4.84 -24.70 4.77
N LEU A 117 -4.83 -23.73 5.68
CA LEU A 117 -5.90 -22.72 5.82
C LEU A 117 -6.07 -21.94 4.50
N PHE A 118 -4.96 -21.44 3.94
CA PHE A 118 -4.98 -20.66 2.70
C PHE A 118 -5.53 -21.47 1.52
N ARG A 119 -5.13 -22.75 1.40
CA ARG A 119 -5.61 -23.65 0.35
C ARG A 119 -7.09 -24.00 0.47
N ARG A 120 -7.67 -23.91 1.66
CA ARG A 120 -9.12 -24.03 1.89
C ARG A 120 -9.88 -22.72 1.68
N GLY A 121 -9.17 -21.61 1.43
CA GLY A 121 -9.76 -20.28 1.34
C GLY A 121 -10.20 -19.70 2.69
N GLU A 122 -9.68 -20.25 3.79
CA GLU A 122 -9.95 -19.79 5.15
C GLU A 122 -9.13 -18.53 5.47
N ILE A 123 -9.70 -17.66 6.29
CA ILE A 123 -9.18 -16.30 6.54
C ILE A 123 -8.58 -16.22 7.93
N VAL A 124 -7.39 -15.62 8.01
CA VAL A 124 -6.65 -15.41 9.27
C VAL A 124 -6.56 -13.92 9.59
N ALA A 125 -7.01 -13.55 10.80
CA ALA A 125 -6.95 -12.18 11.29
C ALA A 125 -5.57 -11.87 11.91
N PHE A 126 -5.21 -10.59 11.96
CA PHE A 126 -4.12 -10.10 12.81
C PHE A 126 -4.68 -9.11 13.84
N ALA A 127 -4.61 -9.50 15.11
CA ALA A 127 -5.21 -8.78 16.22
C ALA A 127 -4.14 -8.04 17.02
N LEU A 128 -3.95 -6.77 16.66
CA LEU A 128 -3.07 -5.84 17.35
C LEU A 128 -3.85 -4.91 18.26
N THR A 129 -4.77 -4.15 17.67
CA THR A 129 -5.42 -3.00 18.30
C THR A 129 -6.31 -3.37 19.49
N GLU A 130 -6.28 -2.50 20.49
CA GLU A 130 -7.19 -2.48 21.64
C GLU A 130 -7.87 -1.12 21.66
N GLU A 131 -9.05 -1.00 22.28
CA GLU A 131 -9.92 0.18 22.14
C GLU A 131 -9.21 1.47 22.60
N GLU A 132 -8.49 1.41 23.71
CA GLU A 132 -7.70 2.53 24.24
C GLU A 132 -6.30 2.64 23.58
N HIS A 133 -5.90 1.68 22.75
CA HIS A 133 -4.52 1.52 22.24
C HIS A 133 -4.46 1.16 20.75
N GLY A 134 -4.56 2.19 19.91
CA GLY A 134 -4.37 2.09 18.45
C GLY A 134 -2.94 2.34 18.00
N SER A 135 -2.52 3.61 17.95
CA SER A 135 -1.18 4.00 17.46
C SER A 135 -0.05 3.62 18.41
N ASP A 136 -0.34 3.56 19.72
CA ASP A 136 0.62 3.12 20.74
C ASP A 136 0.39 1.66 21.12
N ILE A 137 0.86 0.75 20.25
CA ILE A 137 0.73 -0.70 20.48
C ILE A 137 1.52 -1.19 21.70
N MET A 138 2.48 -0.40 22.22
CA MET A 138 3.24 -0.77 23.41
C MET A 138 2.44 -0.58 24.70
N ALA A 139 1.32 0.14 24.64
CA ALA A 139 0.40 0.32 25.74
C ALA A 139 -0.58 -0.86 25.91
N ASN A 140 -0.69 -1.75 24.91
CA ASN A 140 -1.61 -2.90 24.92
C ASN A 140 -1.60 -3.71 26.24
N GLU A 141 -2.78 -4.11 26.69
CA GLU A 141 -3.08 -4.73 27.98
C GLU A 141 -3.51 -6.20 27.87
N VAL A 142 -3.92 -6.67 26.68
CA VAL A 142 -4.25 -8.10 26.48
C VAL A 142 -3.05 -8.94 26.88
N VAL A 143 -3.25 -9.84 27.84
CA VAL A 143 -2.19 -10.58 28.53
C VAL A 143 -2.20 -12.05 28.13
N ALA A 144 -1.01 -12.62 27.99
CA ALA A 144 -0.80 -14.06 27.95
C ALA A 144 0.14 -14.46 29.09
N LYS A 145 -0.31 -15.37 29.96
CA LYS A 145 0.47 -15.89 31.10
C LYS A 145 0.75 -17.37 30.89
N ALA A 146 1.91 -17.85 31.33
CA ALA A 146 2.18 -19.28 31.39
C ALA A 146 1.14 -19.96 32.29
N TYR A 147 0.57 -21.07 31.83
CA TYR A 147 -0.42 -21.86 32.56
C TYR A 147 -0.23 -23.33 32.20
N GLU A 148 0.05 -24.17 33.20
CA GLU A 148 0.42 -25.58 33.01
C GLU A 148 1.57 -25.74 31.99
N ASP A 149 1.36 -26.50 30.92
CA ASP A 149 2.30 -26.66 29.80
C ASP A 149 2.10 -25.65 28.67
N GLY A 150 1.15 -24.73 28.80
CA GLY A 150 0.77 -23.77 27.76
C GLY A 150 0.59 -22.34 28.26
N TRP A 151 -0.44 -21.69 27.74
CA TRP A 151 -0.72 -20.27 27.92
C TRP A 151 -2.18 -20.02 28.25
N GLN A 152 -2.43 -19.05 29.11
CA GLN A 152 -3.75 -18.50 29.37
C GLN A 152 -3.79 -17.06 28.87
N LEU A 153 -4.68 -16.76 27.93
CA LEU A 153 -4.90 -15.44 27.37
C LEU A 153 -6.11 -14.76 28.00
N SER A 154 -6.04 -13.45 28.25
CA SER A 154 -7.16 -12.66 28.76
C SER A 154 -7.09 -11.19 28.32
N GLY A 155 -8.24 -10.59 28.01
CA GLY A 155 -8.37 -9.18 27.60
C GLY A 155 -9.28 -9.00 26.38
N ASN A 156 -9.29 -7.81 25.79
CA ASN A 156 -10.14 -7.49 24.65
C ASN A 156 -9.32 -6.92 23.49
N LYS A 157 -9.55 -7.43 22.28
CA LYS A 157 -9.07 -6.82 21.03
C LYS A 157 -10.22 -6.09 20.36
N TRP A 158 -9.89 -4.97 19.71
CA TRP A 158 -10.88 -4.04 19.15
C TRP A 158 -10.47 -3.61 17.74
N CYS A 159 -11.46 -3.39 16.88
CA CYS A 159 -11.28 -3.00 15.47
C CYS A 159 -10.36 -3.97 14.70
N VAL A 160 -10.59 -5.27 14.89
CA VAL A 160 -9.87 -6.35 14.23
C VAL A 160 -10.68 -6.82 13.02
N ASN A 161 -10.05 -6.80 11.84
CA ASN A 161 -10.65 -7.36 10.64
C ASN A 161 -10.79 -8.89 10.76
N PHE A 162 -11.95 -9.43 10.36
CA PHE A 162 -12.30 -10.84 10.46
C PHE A 162 -12.35 -11.41 11.89
N ALA A 163 -12.54 -10.55 12.90
CA ALA A 163 -12.67 -11.00 14.28
C ALA A 163 -13.88 -11.94 14.49
N THR A 164 -14.98 -11.75 13.75
CA THR A 164 -16.16 -12.62 13.84
C THR A 164 -16.10 -13.74 12.81
N LEU A 165 -15.91 -13.40 11.54
CA LEU A 165 -16.04 -14.31 10.40
C LEU A 165 -14.75 -15.08 10.05
N GLY A 166 -13.58 -14.66 10.56
CA GLY A 166 -12.31 -15.34 10.33
C GLY A 166 -12.22 -16.68 11.05
N HIS A 167 -11.31 -17.55 10.60
CA HIS A 167 -11.14 -18.91 11.11
C HIS A 167 -10.04 -18.99 12.17
N ALA A 168 -9.01 -18.15 12.04
CA ALA A 168 -7.90 -18.07 12.98
C ALA A 168 -7.46 -16.61 13.20
N ALA A 169 -6.63 -16.38 14.21
CA ALA A 169 -6.04 -15.08 14.51
C ALA A 169 -4.61 -15.21 15.01
N SER A 170 -3.71 -14.35 14.52
CA SER A 170 -2.47 -14.03 15.22
C SER A 170 -2.72 -12.87 16.17
N ILE A 171 -2.31 -12.97 17.43
CA ILE A 171 -2.69 -12.05 18.50
C ILE A 171 -1.44 -11.55 19.21
N LEU A 172 -1.24 -10.23 19.24
CA LEU A 172 -0.20 -9.62 20.06
C LEU A 172 -0.67 -9.54 21.51
N CYS A 173 0.06 -10.18 22.42
CA CYS A 173 -0.24 -10.21 23.84
C CYS A 173 0.96 -9.75 24.66
N ARG A 174 0.70 -9.05 25.76
CA ARG A 174 1.68 -8.75 26.81
C ARG A 174 2.03 -10.05 27.53
N THR A 175 3.30 -10.40 27.58
CA THR A 175 3.82 -11.59 28.30
C THR A 175 4.74 -11.22 29.46
N HIS A 176 5.03 -9.93 29.66
CA HIS A 176 5.92 -9.49 30.72
C HIS A 176 5.55 -8.10 31.29
N ASP A 177 5.58 -7.98 32.62
CA ASP A 177 5.09 -6.81 33.35
C ASP A 177 5.98 -5.56 33.16
N LYS A 178 7.29 -5.73 32.95
CA LYS A 178 8.22 -4.59 32.78
C LYS A 178 7.95 -3.75 31.52
N GLY A 179 7.05 -4.20 30.63
CA GLY A 179 6.73 -3.49 29.37
C GLY A 179 7.93 -3.31 28.45
N GLY A 180 7.84 -2.33 27.56
CA GLY A 180 8.90 -2.00 26.59
C GLY A 180 9.02 -3.01 25.42
N PRO A 181 10.10 -2.91 24.62
CA PRO A 181 10.29 -3.71 23.40
C PRO A 181 10.22 -5.24 23.62
N LEU A 182 10.54 -5.71 24.83
CA LEU A 182 10.53 -7.11 25.23
C LEU A 182 9.30 -7.51 26.06
N GLY A 183 8.25 -6.68 26.05
CA GLY A 183 7.04 -6.88 26.85
C GLY A 183 6.00 -7.82 26.23
N PHE A 184 6.16 -8.18 24.95
CA PHE A 184 5.09 -8.77 24.15
C PHE A 184 5.52 -10.01 23.36
N SER A 185 4.57 -10.89 23.11
CA SER A 185 4.70 -12.07 22.25
C SER A 185 3.50 -12.18 21.30
N VAL A 186 3.66 -12.89 20.19
CA VAL A 186 2.57 -13.18 19.26
C VAL A 186 2.12 -14.62 19.46
N PHE A 187 0.81 -14.83 19.51
CA PHE A 187 0.18 -16.15 19.63
C PHE A 187 -0.66 -16.43 18.40
N PHE A 188 -0.66 -17.66 17.91
CA PHE A 188 -1.57 -18.12 16.88
C PHE A 188 -2.71 -18.91 17.50
N LEU A 189 -3.93 -18.49 17.17
CA LEU A 189 -5.18 -19.05 17.66
C LEU A 189 -6.00 -19.54 16.47
N ASP A 190 -6.22 -20.85 16.36
CA ASP A 190 -7.29 -21.38 15.51
C ASP A 190 -8.58 -21.39 16.34
N LYS A 191 -9.64 -20.74 15.84
CA LYS A 191 -10.89 -20.63 16.62
C LYS A 191 -11.57 -21.98 16.82
N SER A 192 -11.30 -22.97 15.95
CA SER A 192 -11.83 -24.33 16.12
C SER A 192 -11.17 -25.10 17.25
N ASP A 193 -9.97 -24.68 17.69
CA ASP A 193 -9.24 -25.29 18.82
C ASP A 193 -9.66 -24.68 20.17
N VAL A 194 -10.56 -23.69 20.20
CA VAL A 194 -10.98 -23.00 21.43
C VAL A 194 -12.22 -23.65 22.05
N GLU A 195 -12.05 -24.25 23.22
CA GLU A 195 -13.17 -24.87 23.95
C GLU A 195 -14.14 -23.84 24.56
N SER A 196 -13.61 -22.75 25.13
CA SER A 196 -14.40 -21.70 25.78
C SER A 196 -13.61 -20.39 25.92
N GLY A 197 -14.30 -19.29 26.25
CA GLY A 197 -13.66 -18.02 26.61
C GLY A 197 -13.39 -17.06 25.46
N PHE A 198 -13.57 -17.47 24.19
CA PHE A 198 -13.52 -16.55 23.04
C PHE A 198 -14.92 -16.04 22.70
N THR A 199 -15.13 -14.72 22.72
CA THR A 199 -16.42 -14.11 22.39
C THR A 199 -16.22 -12.96 21.39
N PRO A 200 -16.66 -13.09 20.13
CA PRO A 200 -16.61 -11.97 19.18
C PRO A 200 -17.56 -10.84 19.60
N THR A 201 -17.17 -9.60 19.32
CA THR A 201 -18.04 -8.43 19.50
C THR A 201 -18.83 -8.13 18.22
N PRO A 202 -19.94 -7.37 18.29
CA PRO A 202 -20.66 -6.96 17.09
C PRO A 202 -19.78 -6.17 16.11
N LYS A 203 -20.09 -6.28 14.82
CA LYS A 203 -19.48 -5.46 13.75
C LYS A 203 -19.66 -3.98 14.04
N LEU A 204 -18.57 -3.22 13.88
CA LEU A 204 -18.53 -1.78 14.00
C LEU A 204 -19.06 -1.13 12.71
N PRO A 205 -19.97 -0.14 12.79
CA PRO A 205 -20.35 0.67 11.64
C PRO A 205 -19.17 1.52 11.16
N THR A 206 -18.95 1.59 9.84
CA THR A 206 -17.82 2.32 9.25
C THR A 206 -18.25 3.27 8.13
N LEU A 207 -17.45 4.31 7.88
CA LEU A 207 -17.68 5.28 6.79
C LEU A 207 -17.58 4.62 5.40
N GLY A 208 -16.47 3.92 5.19
CA GLY A 208 -16.14 3.17 3.99
C GLY A 208 -15.84 1.72 4.35
N VAL A 209 -15.60 0.90 3.33
CA VAL A 209 -15.40 -0.55 3.43
C VAL A 209 -16.49 -1.24 4.26
N ARG A 210 -17.74 -0.76 4.09
CA ARG A 210 -18.88 -1.07 4.97
C ARG A 210 -19.21 -2.55 5.06
N GLY A 211 -18.89 -3.32 4.03
CA GLY A 211 -19.10 -4.77 4.01
C GLY A 211 -18.05 -5.57 4.80
N LEU A 212 -16.93 -4.97 5.20
CA LEU A 212 -15.86 -5.69 5.88
C LEU A 212 -16.25 -6.05 7.33
N ASP A 213 -15.88 -7.24 7.79
CA ASP A 213 -16.03 -7.62 9.20
C ASP A 213 -14.96 -6.92 10.05
N ILE A 214 -15.23 -5.67 10.40
CA ILE A 214 -14.44 -4.91 11.38
C ILE A 214 -15.18 -5.02 12.71
N SER A 215 -14.67 -5.85 13.62
CA SER A 215 -15.27 -6.12 14.92
C SER A 215 -14.17 -6.21 15.99
N GLY A 216 -14.33 -7.07 16.97
CA GLY A 216 -13.37 -7.31 18.04
C GLY A 216 -13.69 -8.64 18.70
N PHE A 217 -12.96 -8.96 19.76
CA PHE A 217 -13.28 -10.14 20.56
C PHE A 217 -12.74 -9.99 21.98
N SER A 218 -13.43 -10.64 22.91
CA SER A 218 -13.01 -10.83 24.29
C SER A 218 -12.39 -12.22 24.45
N LEU A 219 -11.32 -12.27 25.24
CA LEU A 219 -10.66 -13.47 25.71
C LEU A 219 -10.86 -13.54 27.22
N ASN A 220 -11.64 -14.51 27.70
CA ASN A 220 -11.81 -14.79 29.12
C ASN A 220 -11.18 -16.13 29.45
N LYS A 221 -9.91 -16.10 29.89
CA LYS A 221 -9.12 -17.30 30.22
C LYS A 221 -9.13 -18.34 29.09
N VAL A 222 -8.77 -17.92 27.88
CA VAL A 222 -8.59 -18.83 26.75
C VAL A 222 -7.27 -19.58 26.93
N PHE A 223 -7.33 -20.90 27.00
CA PHE A 223 -6.16 -21.76 27.17
C PHE A 223 -5.63 -22.22 25.83
N LEU A 224 -4.31 -22.14 25.65
CA LEU A 224 -3.62 -22.53 24.43
C LEU A 224 -2.42 -23.41 24.76
N PRO A 225 -2.06 -24.36 23.90
CA PRO A 225 -0.88 -25.19 24.10
C PRO A 225 0.41 -24.37 23.95
N GLN A 226 1.55 -24.92 24.37
CA GLN A 226 2.86 -24.26 24.27
C GLN A 226 3.15 -23.78 22.84
N GLU A 227 2.77 -24.60 21.85
CA GLU A 227 3.00 -24.39 20.43
C GLU A 227 2.14 -23.28 19.81
N ALA A 228 1.24 -22.65 20.58
CA ALA A 228 0.52 -21.47 20.12
C ALA A 228 1.43 -20.24 20.05
N LEU A 229 2.53 -20.20 20.80
CA LEU A 229 3.53 -19.14 20.70
C LEU A 229 4.17 -19.12 19.30
N VAL A 230 4.19 -17.96 18.66
CA VAL A 230 4.83 -17.75 17.35
C VAL A 230 6.22 -17.16 17.58
N GLY A 231 7.25 -17.85 17.09
CA GLY A 231 8.64 -17.46 17.31
C GLY A 231 9.07 -17.62 18.77
N LYS A 232 9.72 -16.58 19.32
CA LYS A 232 10.26 -16.58 20.69
C LYS A 232 9.42 -15.67 21.57
N GLU A 233 9.27 -16.06 22.84
CA GLU A 233 8.68 -15.20 23.87
C GLU A 233 9.43 -13.86 23.89
N ARG A 234 8.70 -12.76 24.11
CA ARG A 234 9.23 -11.39 24.24
C ARG A 234 9.75 -10.76 22.95
N HIS A 235 9.53 -11.40 21.80
CA HIS A 235 9.91 -10.86 20.48
C HIS A 235 8.70 -10.40 19.65
N GLY A 236 7.51 -10.29 20.25
CA GLY A 236 6.27 -9.99 19.54
C GLY A 236 6.24 -8.61 18.88
N LEU A 237 6.83 -7.58 19.52
CA LEU A 237 6.93 -6.24 18.91
C LEU A 237 7.90 -6.21 17.73
N GLU A 238 9.06 -6.88 17.83
CA GLU A 238 9.98 -7.02 16.70
C GLU A 238 9.27 -7.66 15.50
N LEU A 239 8.59 -8.79 15.72
CA LEU A 239 7.84 -9.47 14.67
C LEU A 239 6.79 -8.53 14.07
N THR A 240 5.99 -7.89 14.91
CA THR A 240 4.95 -6.95 14.47
C THR A 240 5.52 -5.81 13.62
N TYR A 241 6.65 -5.21 14.02
CA TYR A 241 7.26 -4.14 13.24
C TYR A 241 7.81 -4.61 11.89
N LYS A 242 8.37 -5.82 11.79
CA LYS A 242 8.78 -6.40 10.49
C LYS A 242 7.57 -6.65 9.59
N ILE A 243 6.51 -7.25 10.13
CA ILE A 243 5.26 -7.56 9.42
C ILE A 243 4.62 -6.29 8.84
N LEU A 244 4.55 -5.22 9.65
CA LEU A 244 3.96 -3.95 9.21
C LEU A 244 4.71 -3.33 8.03
N GLN A 245 6.02 -3.58 7.85
CA GLN A 245 6.74 -3.07 6.68
C GLN A 245 6.19 -3.64 5.38
N VAL A 246 5.91 -4.95 5.37
CA VAL A 246 5.34 -5.64 4.20
C VAL A 246 3.91 -5.16 3.95
N SER A 247 3.09 -5.09 5.00
CA SER A 247 1.70 -4.64 4.88
C SER A 247 1.63 -3.22 4.32
N ARG A 248 2.40 -2.29 4.90
CA ARG A 248 2.49 -0.89 4.45
C ARG A 248 2.89 -0.77 2.98
N ALA A 249 3.84 -1.58 2.54
CA ALA A 249 4.28 -1.57 1.15
C ALA A 249 3.16 -2.01 0.18
N LEU A 250 2.39 -3.04 0.57
CA LEU A 250 1.30 -3.55 -0.25
C LEU A 250 0.02 -2.70 -0.16
N CYS A 251 -0.23 -1.99 0.95
CA CYS A 251 -1.39 -1.10 1.09
C CYS A 251 -1.46 -0.04 -0.02
N ALA A 252 -0.33 0.37 -0.58
CA ALA A 252 -0.26 1.28 -1.72
C ALA A 252 -1.13 0.81 -2.91
N SER A 253 -1.22 -0.50 -3.13
CA SER A 253 -2.03 -1.08 -4.23
C SER A 253 -3.53 -0.82 -4.09
N PHE A 254 -4.05 -0.75 -2.85
CA PHE A 254 -5.46 -0.41 -2.58
C PHE A 254 -5.78 1.02 -3.05
N SER A 255 -4.94 1.96 -2.61
CA SER A 255 -5.03 3.38 -2.96
C SER A 255 -4.92 3.62 -4.47
N VAL A 256 -3.91 3.04 -5.11
CA VAL A 256 -3.67 3.23 -6.55
C VAL A 256 -4.81 2.61 -7.37
N GLY A 257 -5.27 1.40 -7.05
CA GLY A 257 -6.37 0.76 -7.78
C GLY A 257 -7.69 1.51 -7.65
N GLY A 258 -7.99 2.05 -6.46
CA GLY A 258 -9.14 2.92 -6.24
C GLY A 258 -9.09 4.21 -7.06
N ALA A 259 -7.96 4.91 -7.00
CA ALA A 259 -7.77 6.17 -7.72
C ALA A 259 -7.78 6.00 -9.26
N ASP A 260 -7.24 4.89 -9.78
CA ASP A 260 -7.36 4.54 -11.21
C ASP A 260 -8.83 4.52 -11.64
N THR A 261 -9.65 3.81 -10.88
CA THR A 261 -11.08 3.65 -11.21
C THR A 261 -11.84 4.97 -11.05
N ALA A 262 -11.54 5.75 -10.02
CA ALA A 262 -12.13 7.07 -9.83
C ALA A 262 -11.80 8.01 -11.01
N LEU A 263 -10.55 8.02 -11.48
CA LEU A 263 -10.12 8.81 -12.63
C LEU A 263 -10.77 8.31 -13.93
N ARG A 264 -10.89 7.00 -14.11
CA ARG A 264 -11.56 6.39 -15.28
C ARG A 264 -13.02 6.78 -15.38
N LEU A 265 -13.77 6.65 -14.28
CA LEU A 265 -15.16 7.07 -14.21
C LEU A 265 -15.29 8.56 -14.52
N THR A 266 -14.39 9.38 -13.99
CA THR A 266 -14.40 10.83 -14.22
C THR A 266 -14.11 11.20 -15.66
N LEU A 267 -13.13 10.55 -16.29
CA LEU A 267 -12.83 10.73 -17.70
C LEU A 267 -14.02 10.34 -18.59
N SER A 268 -14.58 9.14 -18.37
CA SER A 268 -15.76 8.64 -19.09
C SER A 268 -16.93 9.62 -19.02
N PHE A 269 -17.22 10.14 -17.82
CA PHE A 269 -18.21 11.20 -17.64
C PHE A 269 -17.86 12.46 -18.44
N SER A 270 -16.61 12.92 -18.36
CA SER A 270 -16.19 14.17 -19.01
C SER A 270 -16.25 14.11 -20.54
N LEU A 271 -16.06 12.92 -21.13
CA LEU A 271 -16.13 12.68 -22.57
C LEU A 271 -17.57 12.67 -23.11
N THR A 272 -18.56 12.37 -22.27
CA THR A 272 -19.98 12.27 -22.65
C THR A 272 -20.81 13.47 -22.20
N ARG A 273 -20.37 14.16 -21.13
CA ARG A 273 -21.09 15.29 -20.57
C ARG A 273 -20.94 16.54 -21.42
N HIS A 274 -22.07 17.05 -21.92
CA HIS A 274 -22.09 18.30 -22.68
C HIS A 274 -22.30 19.53 -21.78
N LEU A 275 -21.42 20.54 -21.93
CA LEU A 275 -21.48 21.84 -21.27
C LEU A 275 -21.04 22.92 -22.27
N TYR A 276 -21.74 24.05 -22.31
CA TYR A 276 -21.39 25.19 -23.18
C TYR A 276 -21.14 24.77 -24.65
N ASN A 277 -22.00 23.90 -25.19
CA ASN A 277 -21.95 23.36 -26.56
C ASN A 277 -20.71 22.51 -26.92
N LYS A 278 -20.02 21.93 -25.93
CA LYS A 278 -18.92 20.97 -26.13
C LYS A 278 -18.88 19.92 -25.03
N ASN A 279 -18.06 18.88 -25.19
CA ASN A 279 -17.80 17.94 -24.11
C ASN A 279 -17.08 18.64 -22.96
N ALA A 280 -17.37 18.23 -21.72
CA ALA A 280 -16.74 18.78 -20.53
C ALA A 280 -15.22 18.58 -20.56
N TYR A 281 -14.75 17.47 -21.14
CA TYR A 281 -13.34 17.20 -21.43
C TYR A 281 -12.68 18.31 -22.26
N ASP A 282 -13.39 18.98 -23.18
CA ASP A 282 -12.86 20.05 -24.02
C ASP A 282 -12.87 21.44 -23.37
N ILE A 283 -13.21 21.51 -22.08
CA ILE A 283 -13.01 22.71 -21.27
C ILE A 283 -11.56 22.67 -20.75
N PRO A 284 -10.73 23.71 -21.01
CA PRO A 284 -9.31 23.70 -20.66
C PRO A 284 -9.01 23.32 -19.21
N VAL A 285 -9.77 23.87 -18.24
CA VAL A 285 -9.57 23.58 -16.82
C VAL A 285 -9.87 22.11 -16.46
N VAL A 286 -10.80 21.47 -17.15
CA VAL A 286 -11.12 20.04 -16.94
C VAL A 286 -10.01 19.19 -17.55
N LYS A 287 -9.62 19.49 -18.79
CA LYS A 287 -8.54 18.78 -19.49
C LYS A 287 -7.23 18.83 -18.70
N GLN A 288 -6.82 20.03 -18.28
CA GLN A 288 -5.60 20.23 -17.51
C GLN A 288 -5.63 19.48 -16.17
N ARG A 289 -6.75 19.56 -15.44
CA ARG A 289 -6.93 18.85 -14.16
C ARG A 289 -6.84 17.34 -14.31
N LEU A 290 -7.47 16.77 -15.35
CA LEU A 290 -7.37 15.34 -15.65
C LEU A 290 -5.93 14.91 -15.98
N GLY A 291 -5.20 15.73 -16.74
CA GLY A 291 -3.78 15.49 -17.01
C GLY A 291 -2.91 15.52 -15.75
N GLU A 292 -3.16 16.45 -14.82
CA GLU A 292 -2.49 16.48 -13.51
C GLU A 292 -2.80 15.24 -12.68
N GLN A 293 -4.08 14.85 -12.59
CA GLN A 293 -4.49 13.69 -11.79
C GLN A 293 -3.92 12.39 -12.36
N PHE A 294 -3.85 12.25 -13.69
CA PHE A 294 -3.20 11.10 -14.31
C PHE A 294 -1.70 11.05 -13.99
N THR A 295 -1.00 12.18 -14.07
CA THR A 295 0.41 12.24 -13.69
C THR A 295 0.63 11.90 -12.22
N GLN A 296 -0.20 12.41 -11.31
CA GLN A 296 -0.11 12.07 -9.89
C GLN A 296 -0.37 10.57 -9.63
N LEU A 297 -1.33 9.97 -10.34
CA LEU A 297 -1.58 8.53 -10.27
C LEU A 297 -0.37 7.72 -10.72
N LEU A 298 0.29 8.13 -11.81
CA LEU A 298 1.50 7.47 -12.31
C LEU A 298 2.69 7.61 -11.34
N ILE A 299 2.83 8.75 -10.66
CA ILE A 299 3.83 8.90 -9.58
C ILE A 299 3.55 7.90 -8.46
N ALA A 300 2.31 7.84 -7.98
CA ALA A 300 1.91 6.93 -6.90
C ALA A 300 2.12 5.46 -7.28
N ASP A 301 1.75 5.07 -8.50
CA ASP A 301 1.92 3.71 -9.00
C ASP A 301 3.39 3.35 -9.22
N CYS A 302 4.20 4.29 -9.72
CA CYS A 302 5.66 4.14 -9.83
C CYS A 302 6.27 3.85 -8.45
N MET A 303 5.95 4.66 -7.44
CA MET A 303 6.45 4.46 -6.07
C MET A 303 6.02 3.12 -5.49
N GLY A 304 4.74 2.77 -5.60
CA GLY A 304 4.22 1.49 -5.10
C GLY A 304 4.93 0.29 -5.73
N LEU A 305 5.10 0.30 -7.05
CA LEU A 305 5.77 -0.76 -7.80
C LEU A 305 7.24 -0.90 -7.40
N VAL A 306 8.02 0.19 -7.40
CA VAL A 306 9.46 0.13 -7.12
C VAL A 306 9.74 -0.24 -5.68
N ILE A 307 8.90 0.17 -4.72
CA ILE A 307 9.07 -0.24 -3.32
C ILE A 307 8.63 -1.70 -3.09
N ALA A 308 7.63 -2.19 -3.82
CA ALA A 308 7.33 -3.61 -3.83
C ALA A 308 8.52 -4.43 -4.37
N ARG A 309 9.16 -3.99 -5.46
CA ARG A 309 10.39 -4.63 -5.98
C ARG A 309 11.55 -4.56 -4.97
N ALA A 310 11.75 -3.39 -4.36
CA ALA A 310 12.76 -3.19 -3.33
C ALA A 310 12.54 -4.08 -2.10
N GLY A 311 11.31 -4.41 -1.74
CA GLY A 311 11.03 -5.36 -0.66
C GLY A 311 11.64 -6.75 -0.90
N SER A 312 11.90 -7.13 -2.15
CA SER A 312 12.56 -8.38 -2.51
C SER A 312 14.06 -8.22 -2.80
N VAL A 313 14.53 -7.06 -3.27
CA VAL A 313 15.95 -6.81 -3.60
C VAL A 313 16.76 -6.26 -2.41
N MET A 314 16.14 -5.38 -1.62
CA MET A 314 16.74 -4.70 -0.46
C MET A 314 15.76 -4.68 0.73
N PRO A 315 15.30 -5.85 1.22
CA PRO A 315 14.30 -5.96 2.30
C PRO A 315 14.68 -5.17 3.58
N GLN A 316 15.97 -5.02 3.87
CA GLN A 316 16.48 -4.27 5.01
C GLN A 316 16.09 -2.77 5.00
N LYS A 317 15.87 -2.19 3.82
CA LYS A 317 15.49 -0.77 3.66
C LYS A 317 13.99 -0.54 3.84
N LEU A 318 13.19 -1.61 3.85
CA LEU A 318 11.74 -1.53 3.90
C LEU A 318 11.21 -0.92 5.21
N SER A 319 12.00 -1.00 6.30
CA SER A 319 11.74 -0.32 7.58
C SER A 319 11.48 1.19 7.44
N PHE A 320 12.12 1.83 6.47
CA PHE A 320 11.97 3.26 6.20
C PHE A 320 11.14 3.51 4.93
N TRP A 321 11.45 2.83 3.82
CA TRP A 321 10.78 3.08 2.53
C TRP A 321 9.27 2.76 2.57
N SER A 322 8.84 1.73 3.31
CA SER A 322 7.41 1.41 3.45
C SER A 322 6.64 2.52 4.17
N ALA A 323 7.26 3.19 5.14
CA ALA A 323 6.62 4.29 5.87
C ALA A 323 6.41 5.50 4.94
N ILE A 324 7.40 5.82 4.10
CA ILE A 324 7.31 6.90 3.10
C ILE A 324 6.12 6.67 2.18
N ILE A 325 6.03 5.51 1.55
CA ILE A 325 4.96 5.24 0.59
C ILE A 325 3.60 5.09 1.27
N LYS A 326 3.55 4.55 2.50
CA LYS A 326 2.31 4.44 3.26
C LYS A 326 1.75 5.79 3.70
N PHE A 327 2.60 6.79 3.90
CA PHE A 327 2.15 8.16 4.09
C PHE A 327 1.72 8.81 2.77
N LEU A 328 2.61 8.80 1.78
CA LEU A 328 2.44 9.67 0.62
C LEU A 328 1.40 9.15 -0.38
N ILE A 329 1.38 7.84 -0.67
CA ILE A 329 0.47 7.29 -1.69
C ILE A 329 -1.00 7.47 -1.29
N PRO A 330 -1.44 7.09 -0.07
CA PRO A 330 -2.83 7.32 0.33
C PRO A 330 -3.23 8.79 0.22
N LYS A 331 -2.39 9.71 0.72
CA LYS A 331 -2.61 11.15 0.62
C LYS A 331 -2.79 11.61 -0.83
N MET A 332 -1.88 11.22 -1.71
CA MET A 332 -1.96 11.56 -3.14
C MET A 332 -3.23 11.02 -3.79
N THR A 333 -3.60 9.78 -3.49
CA THR A 333 -4.77 9.13 -4.10
C THR A 333 -6.10 9.67 -3.57
N GLU A 334 -6.15 10.09 -2.30
CA GLU A 334 -7.30 10.81 -1.73
C GLU A 334 -7.48 12.16 -2.44
N ASP A 335 -6.40 12.93 -2.60
CA ASP A 335 -6.41 14.20 -3.34
C ASP A 335 -6.91 13.97 -4.79
N ILE A 336 -6.40 12.95 -5.49
CA ILE A 336 -6.85 12.60 -6.86
C ILE A 336 -8.36 12.35 -6.90
N VAL A 337 -8.88 11.56 -5.95
CA VAL A 337 -10.31 11.24 -5.90
C VAL A 337 -11.12 12.50 -5.60
N ASP A 338 -10.70 13.36 -4.68
CA ASP A 338 -11.43 14.60 -4.40
C ASP A 338 -11.45 15.55 -5.60
N GLU A 339 -10.33 15.68 -6.32
CA GLU A 339 -10.19 16.46 -7.55
C GLU A 339 -11.06 15.94 -8.69
N CYS A 340 -11.13 14.62 -8.84
CA CYS A 340 -12.06 13.96 -9.76
C CYS A 340 -13.53 14.27 -9.42
N GLY A 341 -13.84 14.38 -8.13
CA GLY A 341 -15.19 14.69 -7.64
C GLY A 341 -15.67 16.07 -8.08
N LEU A 342 -14.76 17.04 -8.20
CA LEU A 342 -15.08 18.38 -8.71
C LEU A 342 -15.54 18.33 -10.18
N VAL A 343 -14.94 17.46 -10.99
CA VAL A 343 -15.31 17.27 -12.40
C VAL A 343 -16.66 16.56 -12.53
N LEU A 344 -16.92 15.53 -11.71
CA LEU A 344 -18.20 14.81 -11.67
C LEU A 344 -19.36 15.65 -11.11
N GLY A 345 -19.06 16.68 -10.30
CA GLY A 345 -20.04 17.54 -9.66
C GLY A 345 -20.98 16.75 -8.76
N ALA A 346 -22.30 17.03 -8.82
CA ALA A 346 -23.28 16.38 -7.97
C ALA A 346 -23.26 14.83 -8.06
N ARG A 347 -22.84 14.24 -9.19
CA ARG A 347 -22.78 12.79 -9.36
C ARG A 347 -21.77 12.13 -8.42
N ALA A 348 -20.70 12.83 -8.04
CA ALA A 348 -19.73 12.35 -7.07
C ALA A 348 -20.31 12.13 -5.66
N TYR A 349 -21.50 12.68 -5.39
CA TYR A 349 -22.18 12.58 -4.10
C TYR A 349 -23.34 11.56 -4.11
N LEU A 350 -23.88 11.24 -5.27
CA LEU A 350 -25.06 10.38 -5.40
C LEU A 350 -24.69 8.89 -5.38
N ARG A 351 -25.47 8.11 -4.63
CA ARG A 351 -25.29 6.65 -4.47
C ARG A 351 -26.14 5.80 -5.41
N THR A 352 -26.98 6.44 -6.24
CA THR A 352 -28.01 5.77 -7.05
C THR A 352 -27.84 5.98 -8.56
N THR A 353 -26.77 6.66 -8.97
CA THR A 353 -26.46 6.89 -10.39
C THR A 353 -25.49 5.83 -10.92
N GLU A 354 -25.29 5.77 -12.24
CA GLU A 354 -24.25 4.94 -12.85
C GLU A 354 -22.83 5.25 -12.31
N TRP A 355 -22.62 6.46 -11.78
CA TRP A 355 -21.37 6.91 -11.16
C TRP A 355 -21.25 6.59 -9.66
N ALA A 356 -22.21 5.85 -9.07
CA ALA A 356 -22.25 5.59 -7.63
C ALA A 356 -21.00 4.88 -7.10
N MET A 357 -20.32 4.10 -7.95
CA MET A 357 -19.05 3.45 -7.60
C MET A 357 -17.97 4.49 -7.19
N PHE A 358 -17.96 5.66 -7.83
CA PHE A 358 -17.07 6.75 -7.45
C PHE A 358 -17.27 7.16 -6.00
N GLN A 359 -18.52 7.34 -5.57
CA GLN A 359 -18.86 7.73 -4.21
C GLN A 359 -18.42 6.67 -3.19
N LYS A 360 -18.57 5.38 -3.54
CA LYS A 360 -18.05 4.27 -2.74
C LYS A 360 -16.54 4.35 -2.59
N ILE A 361 -15.81 4.46 -3.70
CA ILE A 361 -14.33 4.59 -3.69
C ILE A 361 -13.90 5.76 -2.82
N ARG A 362 -14.57 6.91 -2.94
CA ARG A 362 -14.28 8.12 -2.14
C ARG A 362 -14.43 7.92 -0.64
N ARG A 363 -15.32 7.03 -0.19
CA ARG A 363 -15.43 6.65 1.23
C ARG A 363 -14.39 5.62 1.61
N ASP A 364 -14.21 4.59 0.78
CA ASP A 364 -13.35 3.44 1.07
C ASP A 364 -11.87 3.80 1.13
N ILE A 365 -11.40 4.64 0.21
CA ILE A 365 -9.97 4.95 0.06
C ILE A 365 -9.36 5.59 1.31
N LYS A 366 -10.18 6.29 2.10
CA LYS A 366 -9.76 6.99 3.33
C LYS A 366 -9.25 6.05 4.43
N VAL A 367 -9.67 4.78 4.42
CA VAL A 367 -9.21 3.82 5.44
C VAL A 367 -7.73 3.49 5.25
N VAL A 368 -7.21 3.62 4.02
CA VAL A 368 -5.84 3.22 3.69
C VAL A 368 -4.83 4.09 4.42
N GLY A 369 -5.08 5.40 4.56
CA GLY A 369 -4.23 6.31 5.35
C GLY A 369 -4.30 6.08 6.87
N LEU A 370 -5.29 5.33 7.36
CA LEU A 370 -5.57 5.14 8.79
C LEU A 370 -4.99 3.83 9.35
N PHE A 371 -5.25 2.70 8.70
CA PHE A 371 -4.86 1.38 9.22
C PHE A 371 -3.36 1.07 9.01
N ASP A 372 -2.86 0.00 9.64
CA ASP A 372 -1.47 -0.48 9.51
C ASP A 372 -0.39 0.58 9.78
N GLY A 373 -0.74 1.51 10.68
CA GLY A 373 -0.03 2.76 10.94
C GLY A 373 -0.67 3.93 10.20
N SER A 374 -1.20 4.87 10.99
CA SER A 374 -1.76 6.11 10.46
C SER A 374 -0.70 6.97 9.76
N SER A 375 -1.13 7.95 8.97
CA SER A 375 -0.24 8.94 8.38
C SER A 375 0.70 9.57 9.41
N GLN A 376 0.22 9.87 10.62
CA GLN A 376 1.02 10.45 11.70
C GLN A 376 2.05 9.47 12.28
N VAL A 377 1.69 8.19 12.41
CA VAL A 377 2.65 7.14 12.82
C VAL A 377 3.78 7.03 11.79
N ASN A 378 3.45 7.00 10.50
CA ASN A 378 4.46 6.92 9.45
C ASN A 378 5.32 8.19 9.38
N LEU A 379 4.73 9.38 9.49
CA LEU A 379 5.49 10.64 9.58
C LEU A 379 6.42 10.66 10.79
N SER A 380 6.00 10.15 11.95
CA SER A 380 6.87 10.03 13.11
C SER A 380 8.04 9.09 12.88
N LEU A 381 7.83 7.95 12.21
CA LEU A 381 8.92 7.04 11.85
C LEU A 381 9.91 7.71 10.89
N ILE A 382 9.40 8.41 9.89
CA ILE A 382 10.22 9.10 8.89
C ILE A 382 11.03 10.21 9.55
N ALA A 383 10.36 11.07 10.35
CA ALA A 383 10.97 12.18 11.08
C ALA A 383 12.14 11.73 11.97
N SER A 384 11.99 10.60 12.68
CA SER A 384 13.06 10.01 13.51
C SER A 384 14.28 9.55 12.70
N SER A 385 14.11 9.23 11.41
CA SER A 385 15.19 8.79 10.54
C SER A 385 15.86 9.93 9.78
N LEU A 386 15.22 11.11 9.67
CA LEU A 386 15.73 12.21 8.85
C LEU A 386 17.15 12.66 9.24
N LEU A 387 17.38 13.06 10.51
CA LEU A 387 18.70 13.56 10.91
C LEU A 387 19.82 12.52 10.69
N PRO A 388 19.65 11.24 11.04
CA PRO A 388 20.56 10.18 10.61
C PRO A 388 20.81 10.17 9.10
N GLN A 389 19.77 10.29 8.27
CA GLN A 389 19.91 10.32 6.81
C GLN A 389 20.76 11.49 6.32
N ALA A 390 20.50 12.71 6.78
CA ALA A 390 21.29 13.87 6.39
C ALA A 390 22.76 13.76 6.80
N ARG A 391 23.05 13.16 7.98
CA ARG A 391 24.43 12.90 8.43
C ARG A 391 25.15 11.85 7.60
N MET A 392 24.41 10.93 6.99
CA MET A 392 24.94 9.86 6.15
C MET A 392 25.01 10.24 4.67
N ARG A 393 24.61 11.46 4.28
CA ARG A 393 24.61 11.92 2.88
C ARG A 393 25.97 11.72 2.22
N GLY A 394 26.00 11.03 1.08
CA GLY A 394 27.21 10.71 0.32
C GLY A 394 28.00 9.49 0.83
N SER A 395 27.50 8.76 1.83
CA SER A 395 28.15 7.54 2.35
C SER A 395 27.66 6.25 1.69
N CYS A 396 26.63 6.31 0.83
CA CYS A 396 26.03 5.13 0.20
C CYS A 396 27.08 4.30 -0.58
N PRO A 397 27.27 3.02 -0.23
CA PRO A 397 28.21 2.14 -0.92
C PRO A 397 27.85 1.91 -2.40
N LYS A 398 28.87 1.82 -3.27
CA LYS A 398 28.70 1.62 -4.71
C LYS A 398 27.92 0.34 -5.07
N ASN A 399 28.07 -0.73 -4.30
CA ASN A 399 27.30 -1.96 -4.51
C ASN A 399 25.80 -1.79 -4.30
N GLN A 400 25.36 -0.89 -3.40
CA GLN A 400 23.94 -0.58 -3.24
C GLN A 400 23.39 0.16 -4.46
N LEU A 401 24.19 1.06 -5.04
CA LEU A 401 23.81 1.78 -6.26
C LEU A 401 23.61 0.82 -7.44
N MET A 402 24.40 -0.26 -7.53
CA MET A 402 24.21 -1.30 -8.54
C MET A 402 22.90 -2.08 -8.36
N LEU A 403 22.38 -2.20 -7.13
CA LEU A 403 21.10 -2.86 -6.87
C LEU A 403 19.90 -2.00 -7.30
N LEU A 404 20.06 -0.68 -7.45
CA LEU A 404 18.98 0.20 -7.92
C LEU A 404 18.55 -0.16 -9.34
N GLU A 405 19.48 -0.53 -10.23
CA GLU A 405 19.12 -1.00 -11.57
C GLU A 405 18.18 -2.21 -11.49
N GLN A 406 18.42 -3.16 -10.57
CA GLN A 406 17.53 -4.31 -10.39
C GLN A 406 16.13 -3.92 -9.88
N ILE A 407 16.05 -2.89 -9.03
CA ILE A 407 14.77 -2.36 -8.52
C ILE A 407 14.00 -1.60 -9.60
N PHE A 408 14.67 -0.74 -10.35
CA PHE A 408 14.02 0.21 -11.26
C PHE A 408 13.90 -0.28 -12.71
N ASP A 409 14.84 -1.06 -13.24
CA ASP A 409 14.73 -1.65 -14.59
C ASP A 409 13.79 -2.85 -14.57
N LEU A 410 12.62 -2.70 -15.21
CA LEU A 410 11.61 -3.76 -15.27
C LEU A 410 12.07 -4.98 -16.09
N LYS A 411 13.06 -4.82 -16.98
CA LYS A 411 13.65 -5.94 -17.73
C LYS A 411 14.48 -6.84 -16.81
N LYS A 412 14.96 -6.34 -15.66
CA LYS A 412 15.71 -7.14 -14.68
C LYS A 412 14.78 -7.98 -13.83
N GLY A 413 15.20 -9.23 -13.62
CA GLY A 413 14.50 -10.16 -12.74
C GLY A 413 14.53 -9.72 -11.28
N CYS A 414 13.38 -9.80 -10.60
CA CYS A 414 13.26 -9.59 -9.17
C CYS A 414 13.28 -10.96 -8.45
N PRO A 415 14.11 -11.16 -7.39
CA PRO A 415 14.14 -12.41 -6.64
C PRO A 415 12.83 -12.63 -5.88
N ALA A 416 12.58 -13.86 -5.41
CA ALA A 416 11.44 -14.12 -4.55
C ALA A 416 11.61 -13.35 -3.23
N PHE A 417 10.49 -12.87 -2.66
CA PHE A 417 10.52 -12.20 -1.37
C PHE A 417 10.87 -13.19 -0.25
N ASN A 418 11.87 -12.85 0.55
CA ASN A 418 12.19 -13.55 1.78
C ASN A 418 11.94 -12.64 2.98
N ILE A 419 10.97 -13.03 3.80
CA ILE A 419 10.54 -12.23 4.95
C ILE A 419 11.58 -12.19 6.07
N THR A 420 12.48 -13.18 6.15
CA THR A 420 13.49 -13.23 7.22
C THR A 420 14.56 -12.16 7.09
N ASP A 421 14.69 -11.57 5.90
CA ASP A 421 15.74 -10.61 5.56
C ASP A 421 15.35 -9.15 5.89
N LEU A 422 14.16 -8.95 6.46
CA LEU A 422 13.69 -7.64 6.90
C LEU A 422 14.51 -7.08 8.08
N GLY A 423 14.90 -5.82 7.98
CA GLY A 423 15.55 -5.06 9.06
C GLY A 423 14.54 -4.30 9.91
N LEU A 424 14.90 -3.96 11.16
CA LEU A 424 14.07 -3.08 12.00
C LEU A 424 14.35 -1.60 11.77
N PHE A 425 15.58 -1.26 11.38
CA PHE A 425 16.05 0.10 11.21
C PHE A 425 16.91 0.20 9.96
N MET A 426 16.93 1.39 9.37
CA MET A 426 17.83 1.71 8.28
C MET A 426 19.10 2.37 8.86
N HIS A 427 20.24 1.69 8.71
CA HIS A 427 21.54 2.12 9.28
C HIS A 427 22.47 2.76 8.26
N GLU A 428 21.95 3.08 7.08
CA GLU A 428 22.71 3.54 5.93
C GLU A 428 21.94 4.66 5.24
N GLU A 429 22.64 5.41 4.40
CA GLU A 429 22.02 6.38 3.51
C GLU A 429 20.92 5.73 2.65
N ASP A 430 19.88 6.52 2.38
CA ASP A 430 18.83 6.20 1.42
C ASP A 430 19.44 6.08 0.02
N SER A 431 19.53 4.83 -0.44
CA SER A 431 20.12 4.49 -1.74
C SER A 431 19.36 5.12 -2.91
N ILE A 432 18.06 5.37 -2.79
CA ILE A 432 17.26 5.97 -3.88
C ILE A 432 17.67 7.43 -4.10
N LEU A 433 17.81 8.21 -3.03
CA LEU A 433 18.30 9.59 -3.11
C LEU A 433 19.78 9.62 -3.53
N ALA A 434 20.62 8.78 -2.91
CA ALA A 434 22.05 8.72 -3.23
C ALA A 434 22.31 8.37 -4.70
N GLY A 435 21.47 7.50 -5.28
CA GLY A 435 21.56 7.09 -6.67
C GLY A 435 21.39 8.21 -7.69
N LEU A 436 20.77 9.34 -7.34
CA LEU A 436 20.67 10.48 -8.26
C LEU A 436 22.03 11.05 -8.65
N SER A 437 23.03 10.96 -7.76
CA SER A 437 24.40 11.46 -8.01
C SER A 437 25.14 10.71 -9.12
N VAL A 438 24.73 9.47 -9.39
CA VAL A 438 25.36 8.61 -10.41
C VAL A 438 24.47 8.38 -11.63
N LEU A 439 23.27 8.95 -11.64
CA LEU A 439 22.30 8.79 -12.73
C LEU A 439 22.70 9.67 -13.92
N GLN A 440 23.30 9.05 -14.95
CA GLN A 440 23.78 9.77 -16.14
C GLN A 440 22.68 9.83 -17.20
N SER A 441 21.96 10.96 -17.28
CA SER A 441 20.94 11.15 -18.31
C SER A 441 20.86 12.59 -18.79
N GLU A 442 21.28 12.84 -20.03
CA GLU A 442 21.27 14.19 -20.63
C GLU A 442 19.85 14.78 -20.71
N GLN A 443 18.84 13.97 -21.01
CA GLN A 443 17.46 14.42 -21.22
C GLN A 443 16.79 14.94 -19.94
N ILE A 444 17.11 14.35 -18.79
CA ILE A 444 16.54 14.71 -17.48
C ILE A 444 17.57 15.31 -16.52
N ALA A 445 18.79 15.62 -16.97
CA ALA A 445 19.82 16.24 -16.15
C ALA A 445 19.34 17.50 -15.40
N PRO A 446 18.58 18.44 -16.03
CA PRO A 446 18.04 19.58 -15.30
C PRO A 446 17.08 19.20 -14.17
N LEU A 447 16.30 18.12 -14.36
CA LEU A 447 15.37 17.63 -13.36
C LEU A 447 16.11 16.96 -12.19
N ILE A 448 17.17 16.18 -12.49
CA ILE A 448 18.05 15.58 -11.48
C ILE A 448 18.69 16.67 -10.62
N ILE A 449 19.25 17.71 -11.25
CA ILE A 449 19.88 18.84 -10.55
C ILE A 449 18.87 19.56 -9.65
N ALA A 450 17.65 19.80 -10.13
CA ALA A 450 16.61 20.45 -9.33
C ALA A 450 16.28 19.65 -8.06
N ILE A 451 16.17 18.32 -8.18
CA ILE A 451 15.87 17.45 -7.02
C ILE A 451 17.07 17.30 -6.09
N GLN A 452 18.30 17.25 -6.60
CA GLN A 452 19.51 17.29 -5.77
C GLN A 452 19.58 18.56 -4.92
N HIS A 453 19.22 19.71 -5.50
CA HIS A 453 19.15 20.97 -4.76
C HIS A 453 18.12 20.94 -3.62
N GLU A 454 16.98 20.27 -3.83
CA GLU A 454 15.98 20.06 -2.79
C GLU A 454 16.46 19.13 -1.67
N ILE A 455 17.23 18.09 -2.01
CA ILE A 455 17.89 17.21 -1.03
C ILE A 455 18.84 18.05 -0.15
N ASP A 456 19.73 18.82 -0.77
CA ASP A 456 20.70 19.66 -0.06
C ASP A 456 19.98 20.68 0.84
N ARG A 457 18.89 21.30 0.35
CA ARG A 457 18.09 22.24 1.15
C ARG A 457 17.47 21.57 2.37
N LEU A 458 16.90 20.37 2.21
CA LEU A 458 16.29 19.63 3.33
C LEU A 458 17.34 19.24 4.37
N ASP A 459 18.49 18.72 3.91
CA ASP A 459 19.58 18.34 4.80
C ASP A 459 20.08 19.56 5.59
N GLN A 460 20.24 20.73 4.95
CA GLN A 460 20.60 21.98 5.62
C GLN A 460 19.55 22.44 6.66
N GLN A 461 18.26 22.40 6.32
CA GLN A 461 17.19 22.78 7.23
C GLN A 461 17.16 21.88 8.47
N MET A 462 17.38 20.58 8.29
CA MET A 462 17.42 19.62 9.38
C MET A 462 18.62 19.84 10.31
N MET A 463 19.80 20.11 9.75
CA MET A 463 21.00 20.44 10.54
C MET A 463 20.78 21.73 11.35
N LEU A 464 20.21 22.77 10.73
CA LEU A 464 19.89 24.04 11.40
C LEU A 464 18.90 23.84 12.57
N MET A 465 17.82 23.08 12.35
CA MET A 465 16.85 22.79 13.41
C MET A 465 17.46 21.98 14.56
N GLN A 466 18.40 21.08 14.27
CA GLN A 466 19.13 20.35 15.29
C GLN A 466 20.05 21.26 16.11
N GLU A 467 20.78 22.18 15.47
CA GLU A 467 21.64 23.17 16.15
C GLU A 467 20.82 24.08 17.08
N GLN A 468 19.62 24.47 16.64
CA GLN A 468 18.69 25.30 17.42
C GLN A 468 17.92 24.50 18.49
N LYS A 469 18.13 23.18 18.61
CA LYS A 469 17.40 22.27 19.51
C LYS A 469 15.87 22.29 19.29
N GLN A 470 15.44 22.51 18.05
CA GLN A 470 14.02 22.55 17.65
C GLN A 470 13.55 21.25 16.99
N LEU A 471 14.44 20.26 16.82
CA LEU A 471 14.11 18.98 16.21
C LEU A 471 13.52 18.01 17.24
N GLU A 472 12.25 18.20 17.57
CA GLU A 472 11.46 17.19 18.30
C GLU A 472 10.76 16.27 17.29
N PRO A 473 11.00 14.93 17.29
CA PRO A 473 10.53 14.03 16.23
C PRO A 473 9.02 13.96 16.02
N ARG A 474 8.23 14.31 17.05
CA ARG A 474 6.76 14.34 17.00
C ARG A 474 6.19 15.75 16.83
N SER A 475 7.04 16.74 16.59
CA SER A 475 6.60 18.12 16.33
C SER A 475 6.03 18.28 14.91
N LEU A 476 5.17 19.28 14.74
CA LEU A 476 4.63 19.65 13.43
C LEU A 476 5.74 20.04 12.44
N ALA A 477 6.82 20.68 12.92
CA ALA A 477 7.95 21.06 12.08
C ALA A 477 8.69 19.82 11.54
N ALA A 478 8.93 18.82 12.39
CA ALA A 478 9.53 17.55 11.98
C ALA A 478 8.62 16.78 10.99
N PHE A 479 7.30 16.80 11.20
CA PHE A 479 6.36 16.19 10.27
C PHE A 479 6.33 16.90 8.91
N ARG A 480 6.46 18.23 8.86
CA ARG A 480 6.58 18.96 7.58
C ARG A 480 7.84 18.58 6.82
N LEU A 481 8.98 18.47 7.50
CA LEU A 481 10.23 18.00 6.89
C LEU A 481 10.10 16.55 6.40
N ALA A 482 9.46 15.68 7.17
CA ALA A 482 9.21 14.30 6.78
C ALA A 482 8.33 14.21 5.52
N GLU A 483 7.28 15.04 5.44
CA GLU A 483 6.46 15.14 4.23
C GLU A 483 7.25 15.65 3.03
N GLN A 484 8.08 16.68 3.19
CA GLN A 484 8.93 17.18 2.10
C GLN A 484 9.95 16.11 1.64
N TYR A 485 10.52 15.35 2.57
CA TYR A 485 11.38 14.21 2.25
C TYR A 485 10.63 13.17 1.41
N CYS A 486 9.36 12.87 1.74
CA CYS A 486 8.55 11.94 0.95
C CYS A 486 8.37 12.41 -0.50
N TRP A 487 8.16 13.71 -0.71
CA TRP A 487 8.03 14.29 -2.04
C TRP A 487 9.35 14.22 -2.84
N VAL A 488 10.49 14.51 -2.21
CA VAL A 488 11.81 14.36 -2.83
C VAL A 488 12.11 12.89 -3.15
N PHE A 489 11.71 11.97 -2.27
CA PHE A 489 11.78 10.53 -2.51
C PHE A 489 10.93 10.12 -3.71
N ALA A 490 9.69 10.61 -3.82
CA ALA A 490 8.81 10.36 -4.96
C ALA A 490 9.44 10.81 -6.29
N ALA A 491 10.02 12.01 -6.31
CA ALA A 491 10.74 12.53 -7.48
C ALA A 491 11.93 11.65 -7.84
N SER A 492 12.71 11.23 -6.83
CA SER A 492 13.86 10.34 -7.02
C SER A 492 13.43 9.00 -7.63
N CYS A 493 12.36 8.40 -7.13
CA CYS A 493 11.78 7.18 -7.71
C CYS A 493 11.39 7.38 -9.18
N CYS A 494 10.72 8.48 -9.52
CA CYS A 494 10.29 8.76 -10.90
C CYS A 494 11.48 8.96 -11.85
N LEU A 495 12.53 9.67 -11.43
CA LEU A 495 13.72 9.91 -12.24
C LEU A 495 14.48 8.62 -12.53
N HIS A 496 14.71 7.79 -11.50
CA HIS A 496 15.32 6.46 -11.68
C HIS A 496 14.48 5.58 -12.59
N PHE A 497 13.17 5.47 -12.30
CA PHE A 497 12.27 4.62 -13.07
C PHE A 497 12.20 5.03 -14.53
N TRP A 498 12.07 6.33 -14.82
CA TRP A 498 12.08 6.84 -16.18
C TRP A 498 13.42 6.52 -16.86
N HIS A 499 14.56 6.80 -16.19
CA HIS A 499 15.89 6.57 -16.75
C HIS A 499 16.11 5.12 -17.20
N PHE A 500 15.73 4.15 -16.38
CA PHE A 500 15.94 2.73 -16.68
C PHE A 500 14.91 2.13 -17.66
N ASN A 501 13.77 2.80 -17.90
CA ASN A 501 12.68 2.24 -18.73
C ASN A 501 12.27 3.11 -19.93
N GLN A 502 13.10 4.09 -20.34
CA GLN A 502 12.78 5.07 -21.39
C GLN A 502 12.17 4.44 -22.65
N GLU A 503 12.81 3.42 -23.21
CA GLU A 503 12.35 2.77 -24.44
C GLU A 503 10.95 2.16 -24.30
N MET A 504 10.65 1.57 -23.14
CA MET A 504 9.37 0.92 -22.89
C MET A 504 8.29 1.97 -22.62
N LEU A 505 8.59 2.96 -21.79
CA LEU A 505 7.66 4.04 -21.46
C LEU A 505 7.31 4.88 -22.68
N CYS A 506 8.27 5.21 -23.55
CA CYS A 506 8.01 5.92 -24.79
C CYS A 506 7.10 5.12 -25.74
N LYS A 507 7.23 3.78 -25.81
CA LYS A 507 6.31 2.93 -26.59
C LYS A 507 4.89 2.95 -26.04
N GLU A 508 4.75 3.11 -24.73
CA GLU A 508 3.47 3.23 -24.03
C GLU A 508 2.98 4.68 -23.91
N SER A 509 3.52 5.62 -24.71
CA SER A 509 3.15 7.05 -24.68
C SER A 509 3.40 7.76 -23.34
N LEU A 510 4.27 7.23 -22.48
CA LEU A 510 4.77 7.86 -21.25
C LEU A 510 6.17 8.43 -21.48
N ASP A 511 6.26 9.40 -22.39
CA ASP A 511 7.51 10.05 -22.82
C ASP A 511 8.04 11.09 -21.79
N LEU A 512 8.92 11.98 -22.26
CA LEU A 512 9.54 13.03 -21.45
C LEU A 512 8.51 13.98 -20.81
N ASP A 513 7.32 14.16 -21.39
CA ASP A 513 6.29 15.05 -20.82
C ASP A 513 5.80 14.56 -19.46
N TRP A 514 5.70 13.23 -19.28
CA TRP A 514 5.28 12.64 -18.01
C TRP A 514 6.26 12.99 -16.90
N ILE A 515 7.56 12.73 -17.11
CA ILE A 515 8.57 12.99 -16.08
C ILE A 515 8.74 14.49 -15.84
N GLN A 516 8.65 15.33 -16.87
CA GLN A 516 8.69 16.78 -16.70
C GLN A 516 7.52 17.30 -15.86
N LEU A 517 6.29 16.87 -16.16
CA LEU A 517 5.13 17.29 -15.39
C LEU A 517 5.18 16.73 -13.96
N ALA A 518 5.59 15.47 -13.80
CA ALA A 518 5.71 14.84 -12.49
C ALA A 518 6.64 15.64 -11.57
N ILE A 519 7.83 16.02 -12.06
CA ILE A 519 8.79 16.81 -11.29
C ILE A 519 8.26 18.24 -11.04
N GLN A 520 7.58 18.88 -11.99
CA GLN A 520 6.95 20.19 -11.76
C GLN A 520 5.88 20.13 -10.66
N LEU A 521 5.02 19.11 -10.67
CA LEU A 521 3.98 18.92 -9.65
C LEU A 521 4.60 18.68 -8.27
N ILE A 522 5.65 17.86 -8.19
CA ILE A 522 6.34 17.58 -6.93
C ILE A 522 7.05 18.84 -6.40
N LEU A 523 7.77 19.56 -7.25
CA LEU A 523 8.41 20.82 -6.86
C LEU A 523 7.37 21.85 -6.38
N ASN A 524 6.16 21.84 -6.92
CA ASN A 524 5.06 22.67 -6.42
C ASN A 524 4.52 22.27 -5.04
N LYS A 525 4.62 21.00 -4.67
CA LYS A 525 4.29 20.54 -3.31
C LYS A 525 5.38 20.94 -2.31
N LEU A 526 6.62 21.08 -2.76
CA LEU A 526 7.76 21.55 -1.96
C LEU A 526 7.79 23.08 -1.84
N HIS A 527 7.47 23.78 -2.94
CA HIS A 527 7.43 25.22 -3.07
C HIS A 527 6.08 25.67 -3.61
N THR A 528 5.25 26.28 -2.78
CA THR A 528 4.11 27.05 -3.29
C THR A 528 4.65 28.17 -4.19
N ASN A 529 4.42 28.07 -5.52
CA ASN A 529 4.45 29.12 -6.56
C ASN A 529 5.21 28.80 -7.87
N SER A 530 5.54 27.55 -8.19
CA SER A 530 6.10 27.23 -9.52
C SER A 530 4.99 27.15 -10.58
N LYS A 531 5.18 27.85 -11.69
CA LYS A 531 4.23 27.79 -12.81
C LYS A 531 4.27 26.41 -13.46
N ILE A 532 3.14 25.71 -13.49
CA ILE A 532 2.98 24.44 -14.19
C ILE A 532 2.83 24.71 -15.69
N ASP A 533 3.54 23.97 -16.54
CA ASP A 533 3.38 24.07 -17.99
C ASP A 533 2.04 23.45 -18.43
N THR A 534 1.13 24.29 -18.88
CA THR A 534 -0.20 23.86 -19.32
C THR A 534 -0.16 22.94 -20.53
N ARG A 535 0.88 23.02 -21.37
CA ARG A 535 1.05 22.12 -22.52
C ARG A 535 1.31 20.69 -22.05
N LEU A 536 2.06 20.52 -20.96
CA LEU A 536 2.32 19.20 -20.37
C LEU A 536 1.04 18.63 -19.76
N GLN A 537 0.25 19.45 -19.05
CA GLN A 537 -1.05 19.01 -18.52
C GLN A 537 -1.98 18.53 -19.64
N GLU A 538 -2.09 19.28 -20.73
CA GLU A 538 -2.91 18.89 -21.88
C GLU A 538 -2.36 17.67 -22.62
N SER A 539 -1.03 17.53 -22.72
CA SER A 539 -0.38 16.34 -23.27
C SER A 539 -0.73 15.09 -22.46
N MET A 540 -0.61 15.17 -21.13
CA MET A 540 -0.94 14.06 -20.24
C MET A 540 -2.45 13.74 -20.23
N ALA A 541 -3.32 14.73 -20.41
CA ALA A 541 -4.75 14.50 -20.59
C ALA A 541 -5.06 13.70 -21.87
N LYS A 542 -4.38 14.00 -22.98
CA LYS A 542 -4.50 13.21 -24.22
C LYS A 542 -3.98 11.79 -24.04
N LYS A 543 -2.88 11.60 -23.30
CA LYS A 543 -2.33 10.28 -22.97
C LYS A 543 -3.31 9.46 -22.12
N LEU A 544 -3.95 10.10 -21.14
CA LEU A 544 -5.03 9.51 -20.36
C LEU A 544 -6.19 9.02 -21.26
N GLU A 545 -6.62 9.85 -22.22
CA GLU A 545 -7.65 9.48 -23.20
C GLU A 545 -7.22 8.30 -24.08
N ILE A 546 -5.96 8.26 -24.53
CA ILE A 546 -5.41 7.13 -25.29
C ILE A 546 -5.44 5.85 -24.46
N PHE A 547 -5.02 5.89 -23.20
CA PHE A 547 -5.06 4.74 -22.30
C PHE A 547 -6.50 4.24 -22.12
N TYR A 548 -7.45 5.16 -22.01
CA TYR A 548 -8.86 4.83 -21.89
C TYR A 548 -9.41 4.17 -23.16
N GLN A 549 -9.15 4.74 -24.33
CA GLN A 549 -9.59 4.20 -25.63
C GLN A 549 -8.95 2.84 -25.96
N GLN A 550 -7.71 2.62 -25.53
CA GLN A 550 -7.02 1.33 -25.65
C GLN A 550 -7.39 0.34 -24.54
N ASN A 551 -8.31 0.71 -23.63
CA ASN A 551 -8.71 -0.10 -22.49
C ASN A 551 -7.51 -0.61 -21.66
N LYS A 552 -6.55 0.26 -21.37
CA LYS A 552 -5.35 -0.03 -20.56
C LYS A 552 -5.49 0.44 -19.12
N LEU A 553 -4.79 -0.21 -18.19
CA LEU A 553 -4.63 0.28 -16.81
C LEU A 553 -4.00 1.67 -16.81
N PHE A 554 -4.46 2.56 -15.92
CA PHE A 554 -3.84 3.88 -15.72
C PHE A 554 -2.63 3.73 -14.79
N SER A 555 -1.56 3.20 -15.36
CA SER A 555 -0.43 2.62 -14.62
C SER A 555 0.86 2.77 -15.40
N VAL A 556 1.99 2.77 -14.70
CA VAL A 556 3.32 2.62 -15.32
C VAL A 556 3.56 1.19 -15.85
N LEU A 557 2.65 0.25 -15.54
CA LEU A 557 2.50 -1.07 -16.16
C LEU A 557 1.13 -1.11 -16.88
N PRO A 558 1.02 -0.55 -18.09
CA PRO A 558 -0.27 -0.29 -18.74
C PRO A 558 -0.84 -1.56 -19.38
N ALA A 559 -1.17 -2.54 -18.55
CA ALA A 559 -1.74 -3.81 -18.95
C ALA A 559 -3.12 -3.65 -19.58
N GLN A 560 -3.44 -4.53 -20.53
CA GLN A 560 -4.74 -4.56 -21.19
C GLN A 560 -5.82 -5.02 -20.20
N ILE A 561 -6.91 -4.26 -20.14
CA ILE A 561 -8.15 -4.62 -19.45
C ILE A 561 -9.02 -5.35 -20.49
N PRO A 562 -9.72 -6.44 -20.11
CA PRO A 562 -10.71 -7.06 -20.98
C PRO A 562 -11.88 -6.11 -21.28
N ASP A 563 -12.50 -6.30 -22.44
CA ASP A 563 -13.68 -5.54 -22.88
C ASP A 563 -14.93 -5.80 -22.03
#